data_AF-A0A240C332-F1
#
_entry.id   AF-A0A240C332-F1
#
_cell.length_a   1.000
_cell.length_b   1.000
_cell.length_c   1.000
_cell.angle_alpha   90.00
_cell.angle_beta   90.00
_cell.angle_gamma   90.00
#
_symmetry.space_group_name_H-M   'P 1'
#
loop_
_entity.id
_entity.type
_entity.pdbx_description
1 polymer ?
#
loop_
_entity_poly.entity_id
_entity_poly.type
_entity_poly.pdbx_seq_one_letter_code
_entity_poly.pdbx_strand_id
1 'polypeptide(L)'
;MTRSAYCLTASLLLAMTLAGCQNAKRPAAAVNKVSATETAEQDKKRREAERIQQCQRELEAMRNMDPEKYQKYKREFDALMSGAAQYAGVRPRVNTDTQETVDALYRYRISRTCVEISTTMMTGLAERGERIQ
;
A
#
# COMPACT_ATOMS: atom_id res chain seq x y z
N MET A 1 -55.48 2.47 -41.22
CA MET A 1 -54.78 1.21 -41.53
C MET A 1 -53.51 1.14 -40.68
N THR A 2 -53.65 0.84 -39.38
CA THR A 2 -53.52 -0.50 -38.79
C THR A 2 -52.09 -1.06 -38.87
N ARG A 3 -51.24 -0.61 -37.93
CA ARG A 3 -49.96 -1.24 -37.54
C ARG A 3 -50.27 -2.51 -36.74
N SER A 4 -50.56 -3.58 -37.47
CA SER A 4 -50.72 -4.93 -36.92
C SER A 4 -49.66 -5.81 -37.60
N ALA A 5 -48.60 -6.19 -36.86
CA ALA A 5 -47.69 -7.28 -37.27
C ALA A 5 -46.61 -7.63 -36.23
N TYR A 6 -46.33 -6.81 -35.21
CA TYR A 6 -45.29 -7.14 -34.22
C TYR A 6 -45.88 -7.66 -32.90
N CYS A 7 -47.06 -8.30 -32.98
CA CYS A 7 -47.80 -8.93 -31.89
C CYS A 7 -47.55 -10.46 -31.82
N LEU A 8 -46.48 -10.99 -32.44
CA LEU A 8 -46.30 -12.44 -32.60
C LEU A 8 -44.99 -13.02 -32.06
N THR A 9 -44.16 -12.26 -31.36
CA THR A 9 -43.08 -12.85 -30.55
C THR A 9 -43.23 -12.44 -29.10
N ALA A 10 -44.42 -12.71 -28.56
CA ALA A 10 -44.55 -13.02 -27.17
C ALA A 10 -43.76 -14.30 -26.86
N SER A 11 -43.22 -14.33 -25.65
CA SER A 11 -42.92 -15.57 -24.92
C SER A 11 -41.63 -16.30 -25.31
N LEU A 12 -40.52 -15.87 -24.72
CA LEU A 12 -39.83 -16.78 -23.80
C LEU A 12 -39.04 -16.00 -22.75
N LEU A 13 -39.74 -15.71 -21.65
CA LEU A 13 -39.28 -15.82 -20.27
C LEU A 13 -37.75 -15.99 -20.10
N LEU A 14 -37.06 -14.91 -19.73
CA LEU A 14 -35.80 -15.01 -18.99
C LEU A 14 -35.79 -14.04 -17.81
N ALA A 15 -36.83 -14.15 -16.98
CA ALA A 15 -36.73 -13.78 -15.58
C ALA A 15 -36.08 -14.96 -14.85
N MET A 16 -34.75 -14.93 -14.67
CA MET A 16 -34.07 -15.74 -13.66
C MET A 16 -33.07 -14.86 -12.90
N THR A 17 -33.61 -14.32 -11.80
CA THR A 17 -32.99 -14.25 -10.47
C THR A 17 -31.62 -13.56 -10.36
N LEU A 18 -31.66 -12.32 -9.85
CA LEU A 18 -30.62 -11.80 -8.97
C LEU A 18 -30.39 -12.81 -7.84
N ALA A 19 -29.22 -13.45 -7.81
CA ALA A 19 -28.75 -14.14 -6.61
C ALA A 19 -28.43 -13.09 -5.55
N GLY A 20 -29.40 -12.84 -4.65
CA GLY A 20 -29.17 -12.10 -3.42
C GLY A 20 -28.19 -12.87 -2.54
N CYS A 21 -27.11 -12.21 -2.10
CA CYS A 21 -26.26 -12.74 -1.05
C CYS A 21 -27.06 -12.85 0.24
N GLN A 22 -27.38 -14.09 0.63
CA GLN A 22 -27.91 -14.42 1.95
C GLN A 22 -26.90 -14.00 3.02
N ASN A 23 -27.22 -12.93 3.74
CA ASN A 23 -26.53 -12.58 4.98
C ASN A 23 -26.97 -13.58 6.05
N ALA A 24 -26.36 -14.77 6.04
CA ALA A 24 -26.55 -15.75 7.08
C ALA A 24 -26.06 -15.14 8.40
N LYS A 25 -27.00 -14.90 9.34
CA LYS A 25 -26.70 -14.67 10.75
C LYS A 25 -25.84 -15.84 11.23
N ARG A 26 -24.52 -15.66 11.25
CA ARG A 26 -23.60 -16.54 11.96
C ARG A 26 -23.87 -16.40 13.46
N PRO A 27 -23.91 -17.49 14.22
CA PRO A 27 -23.97 -17.41 15.67
C PRO A 27 -22.72 -16.67 16.14
N ALA A 28 -22.90 -15.73 17.06
CA ALA A 28 -21.82 -15.00 17.69
C ALA A 28 -20.95 -16.00 18.46
N ALA A 29 -19.94 -16.53 17.79
CA ALA A 29 -18.79 -17.12 18.45
C ALA A 29 -18.08 -15.98 19.17
N ALA A 30 -18.38 -15.82 20.45
CA ALA A 30 -17.55 -15.10 21.39
C ALA A 30 -16.22 -15.87 21.51
N VAL A 31 -15.31 -15.64 20.57
CA VAL A 31 -13.95 -16.19 20.60
C VAL A 31 -12.97 -15.03 20.41
N ASN A 32 -12.26 -14.72 21.49
CA ASN A 32 -10.99 -13.99 21.56
C ASN A 32 -10.88 -12.64 20.84
N LYS A 33 -11.49 -11.61 21.42
CA LYS A 33 -11.20 -10.19 21.09
C LYS A 33 -9.75 -9.76 21.39
N VAL A 34 -9.00 -10.55 22.17
CA VAL A 34 -7.59 -10.31 22.52
C VAL A 34 -6.64 -10.73 21.39
N SER A 35 -6.96 -11.80 20.64
CA SER A 35 -6.10 -12.32 19.56
C SER A 35 -6.18 -11.49 18.27
N ALA A 36 -7.31 -10.84 18.00
CA ALA A 36 -7.50 -10.04 16.79
C ALA A 36 -6.64 -8.75 16.76
N THR A 37 -6.35 -8.16 17.92
CA THR A 37 -5.64 -6.88 18.02
C THR A 37 -4.12 -7.05 17.86
N GLU A 38 -3.55 -8.10 18.45
CA GLU A 38 -2.11 -8.42 18.30
C GLU A 38 -1.75 -8.82 16.87
N THR A 39 -2.64 -9.56 16.21
CA THR A 39 -2.49 -9.95 14.79
C THR A 39 -2.47 -8.73 13.86
N ALA A 40 -3.32 -7.73 14.12
CA ALA A 40 -3.41 -6.52 13.30
C ALA A 40 -2.14 -5.64 13.35
N GLU A 41 -1.54 -5.49 14.53
CA GLU A 41 -0.30 -4.70 14.67
C GLU A 41 0.91 -5.43 14.09
N GLN A 42 1.00 -6.76 14.25
CA GLN A 42 2.03 -7.56 13.57
C GLN A 42 1.91 -7.48 12.05
N ASP A 43 0.69 -7.58 11.52
CA ASP A 43 0.43 -7.43 10.09
C ASP A 43 0.81 -6.04 9.56
N LYS A 44 0.55 -4.99 10.34
CA LYS A 44 0.96 -3.62 10.00
C LYS A 44 2.47 -3.49 9.91
N LYS A 45 3.21 -4.01 10.90
CA LYS A 45 4.68 -4.02 10.89
C LYS A 45 5.25 -4.82 9.72
N ARG A 46 4.65 -5.97 9.39
CA ARG A 46 5.05 -6.77 8.22
C ARG A 46 4.88 -5.98 6.91
N ARG A 47 3.71 -5.38 6.70
CA ARG A 47 3.45 -4.54 5.51
C ARG A 47 4.39 -3.34 5.42
N GLU A 48 4.72 -2.72 6.56
CA GLU A 48 5.68 -1.62 6.60
C GLU A 48 7.09 -2.08 6.18
N ALA A 49 7.55 -3.22 6.68
CA ALA A 49 8.82 -3.81 6.27
C ALA A 49 8.86 -4.17 4.79
N GLU A 50 7.80 -4.78 4.25
CA GLU A 50 7.67 -5.10 2.83
C GLU A 50 7.75 -3.85 1.94
N ARG A 51 7.07 -2.76 2.34
CA ARG A 51 7.12 -1.48 1.63
C ARG A 51 8.53 -0.89 1.62
N ILE A 52 9.25 -0.95 2.73
CA ILE A 52 10.63 -0.45 2.83
C ILE A 52 11.56 -1.30 1.95
N GLN A 53 11.39 -2.62 1.93
CA GLN A 53 12.19 -3.50 1.07
C GLN A 53 11.93 -3.23 -0.42
N GLN A 54 10.68 -2.99 -0.83
CA GLN A 54 10.37 -2.61 -2.21
C GLN A 54 11.04 -1.29 -2.60
N CYS A 55 10.92 -0.28 -1.73
CA CYS A 55 11.57 1.02 -1.88
C CYS A 55 13.10 0.90 -2.04
N GLN A 56 13.76 0.02 -1.28
CA GLN A 56 15.19 -0.25 -1.44
C GLN A 56 15.52 -0.89 -2.81
N ARG A 57 14.71 -1.83 -3.28
CA ARG A 57 14.90 -2.44 -4.61
C ARG A 57 14.75 -1.41 -5.74
N GLU A 58 13.76 -0.55 -5.65
CA GLU A 58 13.54 0.54 -6.62
C GLU A 58 14.70 1.54 -6.61
N LEU A 59 15.18 1.90 -5.42
CA LEU A 59 16.36 2.74 -5.28
C LEU A 59 17.59 2.11 -5.95
N GLU A 60 17.88 0.83 -5.69
CA GLU A 60 19.02 0.17 -6.33
C GLU A 60 18.85 0.01 -7.84
N ALA A 61 17.62 -0.21 -8.33
CA ALA A 61 17.34 -0.23 -9.77
C ALA A 61 17.69 1.11 -10.45
N MET A 62 17.48 2.24 -9.75
CA MET A 62 17.86 3.56 -10.27
C MET A 62 19.36 3.72 -10.49
N ARG A 63 20.23 2.92 -9.84
CA ARG A 63 21.70 3.04 -9.99
C ARG A 63 22.16 3.05 -11.45
N ASN A 64 21.58 2.19 -12.28
CA ASN A 64 21.96 2.04 -13.69
C ASN A 64 21.09 2.89 -14.62
N MET A 65 19.94 3.38 -14.15
CA MET A 65 18.99 4.15 -14.95
C MET A 65 19.23 5.65 -14.81
N ASP A 66 19.36 6.13 -13.58
CA ASP A 66 19.48 7.55 -13.23
C ASP A 66 20.46 7.68 -12.03
N PRO A 67 21.78 7.68 -12.30
CA PRO A 67 22.81 7.69 -11.27
C PRO A 67 22.74 8.95 -10.37
N GLU A 68 22.31 10.08 -10.93
CA GLU A 68 22.18 11.33 -10.19
C GLU A 68 21.06 11.22 -9.14
N LYS A 69 19.86 10.80 -9.56
CA LYS A 69 18.75 10.58 -8.62
C LYS A 69 19.05 9.45 -7.64
N TYR A 70 19.73 8.38 -8.07
CA TYR A 70 20.21 7.33 -7.16
C TYR A 70 21.05 7.91 -6.03
N GLN A 71 22.09 8.69 -6.34
CA GLN A 71 22.97 9.26 -5.31
C GLN A 71 22.23 10.20 -4.37
N LYS A 72 21.29 11.01 -4.89
CA LYS A 72 20.46 11.89 -4.07
C LYS A 72 19.62 11.08 -3.07
N TYR A 73 18.81 10.15 -3.57
CA TYR A 73 17.89 9.38 -2.73
C TYR A 73 18.62 8.40 -1.80
N LYS A 74 19.76 7.85 -2.22
CA LYS A 74 20.59 6.97 -1.38
C LYS A 74 21.10 7.71 -0.14
N ARG A 75 21.63 8.92 -0.32
CA ARG A 75 22.07 9.74 0.82
C ARG A 75 20.93 10.08 1.77
N GLU A 76 19.77 10.47 1.24
CA GLU A 76 18.59 10.80 2.07
C GLU A 76 18.10 9.57 2.84
N PHE A 77 17.95 8.44 2.15
CA PHE A 77 17.49 7.19 2.74
C PHE A 77 18.45 6.67 3.81
N ASP A 78 19.76 6.66 3.54
CA ASP A 78 20.77 6.22 4.50
C ASP A 78 20.83 7.10 5.75
N ALA A 79 20.75 8.42 5.57
CA ALA A 79 20.71 9.37 6.68
C ALA A 79 19.47 9.13 7.55
N LEU A 80 18.32 8.87 6.93
CA LEU A 80 17.07 8.60 7.64
C LEU A 80 17.12 7.28 8.41
N MET A 81 17.63 6.21 7.80
CA MET A 81 17.81 4.91 8.46
C MET A 81 18.79 5.00 9.63
N SER A 82 19.92 5.71 9.44
CA SER A 82 20.90 5.95 10.50
C SER A 82 20.30 6.72 11.68
N GLY A 83 19.55 7.80 11.40
CA GLY A 83 18.85 8.55 12.44
C GLY A 83 17.83 7.70 13.20
N ALA A 84 17.06 6.88 12.49
CA ALA A 84 16.10 5.96 13.11
C ALA A 84 16.79 4.93 14.01
N ALA A 85 17.94 4.39 13.58
CA ALA A 85 18.74 3.45 14.37
C ALA A 85 19.32 4.11 15.64
N GLN A 86 19.84 5.34 15.53
CA GLN A 86 20.31 6.11 16.69
C GLN A 86 19.18 6.38 17.68
N TYR A 87 18.02 6.79 17.18
CA TYR A 87 16.82 6.99 17.99
C TYR A 87 16.37 5.70 18.69
N ALA A 88 16.39 4.55 17.99
CA ALA A 88 16.06 3.26 18.60
C ALA A 88 16.93 2.94 19.83
N GLY A 89 18.19 3.38 19.85
CA GLY A 89 19.10 3.22 21.00
C GLY A 89 18.74 4.08 22.22
N VAL A 90 18.09 5.22 22.03
CA VAL A 90 17.65 6.11 23.12
C VAL A 90 16.16 6.00 23.45
N ARG A 91 15.36 5.41 22.56
CA ARG A 91 13.91 5.25 22.67
C ARG A 91 13.46 4.68 24.03
N PRO A 92 14.10 3.66 24.64
CA PRO A 92 13.68 3.15 25.95
C PRO A 92 13.92 4.12 27.12
N ARG A 93 14.71 5.17 26.91
CA ARG A 93 15.12 6.15 27.94
C ARG A 93 14.25 7.41 27.97
N VAL A 94 13.32 7.55 27.03
CA VAL A 94 12.42 8.71 26.93
C VAL A 94 11.00 8.33 27.30
N ASN A 95 10.18 9.31 27.68
CA ASN A 95 8.78 9.09 28.03
C ASN A 95 7.93 8.66 26.81
N THR A 96 6.75 8.10 27.07
CA THR A 96 5.86 7.57 26.04
C THR A 96 5.48 8.61 24.98
N ASP A 97 5.15 9.84 25.39
CA ASP A 97 4.78 10.92 24.47
C ASP A 97 5.91 11.24 23.47
N THR A 98 7.16 11.25 23.95
CA THR A 98 8.34 11.42 23.11
C THR A 98 8.51 10.23 22.16
N GLN A 99 8.30 9.01 22.66
CA GLN A 99 8.39 7.82 21.82
C GLN A 99 7.38 7.87 20.67
N GLU A 100 6.11 8.12 20.98
CA GLU A 100 5.03 8.16 19.98
C GLU A 100 5.25 9.25 18.94
N THR A 101 5.68 10.43 19.39
CA THR A 101 5.96 11.58 18.51
C THR A 101 7.11 11.27 17.54
N VAL A 102 8.23 10.77 18.05
CA VAL A 102 9.42 10.52 17.23
C VAL A 102 9.25 9.26 16.36
N ASP A 103 8.54 8.23 16.86
CA ASP A 103 8.13 7.07 16.07
C ASP A 103 7.28 7.51 14.86
N ALA A 104 6.30 8.40 15.08
CA ALA A 104 5.46 8.93 14.02
C ALA A 104 6.25 9.75 13.00
N LEU A 105 7.20 10.58 13.47
CA LEU A 105 8.11 11.35 12.60
C LEU A 105 8.91 10.44 11.67
N TYR A 106 9.59 9.42 12.21
CA TYR A 106 10.39 8.51 11.38
C TYR A 106 9.51 7.71 10.42
N ARG A 107 8.38 7.16 10.88
CA ARG A 107 7.45 6.44 10.00
C ARG A 107 6.96 7.30 8.84
N TYR A 108 6.63 8.57 9.10
CA TYR A 108 6.23 9.53 8.07
C TYR A 108 7.36 9.79 7.07
N ARG A 109 8.56 10.16 7.55
CA ARG A 109 9.68 10.50 6.68
C ARG A 109 10.08 9.32 5.79
N ILE A 110 10.11 8.11 6.35
CA ILE A 110 10.45 6.90 5.61
C ILE A 110 9.41 6.64 4.52
N SER A 111 8.13 6.72 4.89
CA SER A 111 7.04 6.52 3.94
C SER A 111 7.05 7.55 2.82
N ARG A 112 7.31 8.83 3.14
CA ARG A 112 7.40 9.92 2.16
C ARG A 112 8.55 9.69 1.18
N THR A 113 9.77 9.48 1.68
CA THR A 113 10.96 9.25 0.84
C THR A 113 10.75 8.02 -0.06
N CYS A 114 10.13 6.95 0.45
CA CYS A 114 9.84 5.78 -0.36
C CYS A 114 8.81 6.04 -1.47
N VAL A 115 7.77 6.83 -1.22
CA VAL A 115 6.83 7.23 -2.28
C VAL A 115 7.53 8.07 -3.34
N GLU A 116 8.40 9.01 -2.94
CA GLU A 116 9.17 9.82 -3.89
C GLU A 116 10.10 8.96 -4.78
N ILE A 117 10.73 7.93 -4.20
CA ILE A 117 11.53 6.95 -4.93
C ILE A 117 10.66 6.18 -5.94
N SER A 118 9.53 5.62 -5.50
CA SER A 118 8.62 4.86 -6.37
C SER A 118 8.09 5.70 -7.52
N THR A 119 7.66 6.94 -7.25
CA THR A 119 7.19 7.87 -8.28
C THR A 119 8.31 8.20 -9.27
N THR A 120 9.50 8.51 -8.78
CA THR A 120 10.66 8.80 -9.63
C THR A 120 10.99 7.64 -10.56
N MET A 121 11.01 6.41 -10.02
CA MET A 121 11.26 5.20 -10.79
C MET A 121 10.21 5.01 -11.88
N MET A 122 8.92 5.15 -11.53
CA MET A 122 7.81 5.00 -12.48
C MET A 122 7.85 6.05 -13.59
N THR A 123 8.07 7.32 -13.26
CA THR A 123 8.22 8.39 -14.25
C THR A 123 9.41 8.14 -15.17
N GLY A 124 10.56 7.74 -14.60
CA GLY A 124 11.74 7.42 -15.40
C GLY A 124 11.53 6.22 -16.33
N LEU A 125 10.78 5.20 -15.91
CA LEU A 125 10.41 4.08 -16.78
C LEU A 125 9.48 4.51 -17.90
N ALA A 126 8.45 5.31 -17.59
CA ALA A 126 7.50 5.82 -18.57
C ALA A 126 8.19 6.64 -19.67
N GLU A 127 9.04 7.60 -19.30
CA GLU A 127 9.80 8.41 -20.25
C GLU A 127 10.69 7.58 -21.18
N ARG A 128 11.27 6.47 -20.69
CA ARG A 128 12.07 5.57 -21.53
C ARG A 128 11.19 4.74 -22.47
N GLY A 129 10.05 4.27 -21.98
CA GLY A 129 9.08 3.53 -22.80
C GLY A 129 8.53 4.36 -23.95
N GLU A 130 8.23 5.64 -23.69
CA GLU A 130 7.71 6.58 -24.69
C GLU A 130 8.74 6.98 -25.75
N ARG A 131 10.04 6.99 -25.44
CA ARG A 131 11.13 7.28 -26.40
C ARG A 131 11.42 6.17 -27.41
N ILE A 132 10.89 4.97 -27.19
CA ILE A 132 11.09 3.81 -28.08
C ILE A 132 10.06 3.79 -29.23
N GLN A 133 9.14 4.77 -29.27
CA GLN A 133 8.23 5.04 -30.40
C GLN A 133 8.80 6.11 -31.34
#